data_AF-A0A9K3H6B7-F1
#
_entry.id   AF-A0A9K3H6B7-F1
#
_cell.length_a   1.000
_cell.length_b   1.000
_cell.length_c   1.000
_cell.angle_alpha   90.00
_cell.angle_beta   90.00
_cell.angle_gamma   90.00
#
_symmetry.space_group_name_H-M   'P 1'
#
loop_
_entity.id
_entity.type
_entity.pdbx_description
1 polymer ?
#
loop_
_entity_poly.entity_id
_entity_poly.type
_entity_poly.pdbx_seq_one_letter_code
_entity_poly.pdbx_strand_id
1 'polypeptide(L)'
;MFNSSEKVDDPNGLSIIDHVTLDEVEEIVGISGMVGTLPTCQTIISSISFTTNKKTHGPFGDNVKGTPFSVSWDAGSFAGFYGLQVVILIVSVSI
;
A
#
# COMPACT_ATOMS: atom_id res chain seq x y z
N MET A 1 -6.98 11.16 -19.82
CA MET A 1 -6.60 10.02 -18.96
C MET A 1 -5.14 10.18 -18.61
N PHE A 2 -4.82 10.48 -17.36
CA PHE A 2 -3.44 10.58 -16.87
C PHE A 2 -3.20 9.41 -15.91
N ASN A 3 -2.97 8.20 -16.44
CA ASN A 3 -2.39 7.13 -15.61
C ASN A 3 -0.89 7.40 -15.56
N SER A 4 -0.45 8.10 -14.52
CA SER A 4 0.97 8.20 -14.18
C SER A 4 1.25 7.18 -13.09
N SER A 5 1.95 6.09 -13.43
CA SER A 5 2.49 5.17 -12.43
C SER A 5 3.98 5.48 -12.24
N GLU A 6 4.35 5.84 -11.03
CA GLU A 6 5.75 5.96 -10.63
C GLU A 6 6.15 4.68 -9.91
N LYS A 7 7.17 3.99 -10.42
CA LYS A 7 7.81 2.85 -9.75
C LYS A 7 9.10 3.35 -9.13
N VAL A 8 9.28 3.10 -7.85
CA VAL A 8 10.50 3.49 -7.13
C VAL A 8 11.39 2.26 -7.00
N ASP A 9 12.27 2.01 -7.96
CA ASP A 9 13.09 0.79 -8.01
C ASP A 9 14.10 0.69 -6.84
N ASP A 10 14.34 -0.54 -6.34
CA ASP A 10 15.38 -0.85 -5.35
C ASP A 10 16.78 -0.91 -6.03
N PRO A 11 17.79 -0.16 -5.55
CA PRO A 11 19.15 -0.26 -6.07
C PRO A 11 19.79 -1.66 -5.97
N ASN A 12 19.28 -2.55 -5.10
CA ASN A 12 19.81 -3.89 -4.88
C ASN A 12 19.10 -5.00 -5.69
N GLY A 13 18.11 -4.64 -6.52
CA GLY A 13 17.52 -5.55 -7.51
C GLY A 13 16.65 -6.69 -6.97
N LEU A 14 16.31 -6.70 -5.67
CA LEU A 14 15.47 -7.73 -5.05
C LEU A 14 14.06 -7.16 -4.78
N SER A 15 13.36 -6.79 -5.85
CA SER A 15 12.00 -6.26 -5.77
C SER A 15 10.99 -7.41 -5.79
N ILE A 16 10.41 -7.74 -4.64
CA ILE A 16 9.16 -8.52 -4.59
C ILE A 16 8.04 -7.50 -4.83
N ILE A 17 7.47 -7.52 -6.02
CA ILE A 17 6.37 -6.63 -6.41
C ILE A 17 5.08 -7.43 -6.33
N ASP A 18 4.20 -7.03 -5.41
CA ASP A 18 2.82 -7.49 -5.40
C ASP A 18 1.95 -6.55 -6.24
N HIS A 19 1.22 -7.13 -7.18
CA HIS A 19 0.30 -6.40 -8.06
C HIS A 19 -1.13 -6.47 -7.54
N VAL A 20 -1.77 -5.30 -7.45
CA VAL A 20 -3.20 -5.18 -7.15
C VAL A 20 -3.89 -4.64 -8.39
N THR A 21 -4.74 -5.47 -8.99
CA THR A 21 -5.60 -5.09 -10.12
C THR A 21 -7.03 -4.94 -9.63
N LEU A 22 -7.62 -3.78 -9.91
CA LEU A 22 -9.02 -3.47 -9.61
C LEU A 22 -9.88 -3.76 -10.84
N ASP A 23 -11.09 -4.29 -10.63
CA ASP A 23 -12.08 -4.40 -11.70
C ASP A 23 -12.63 -3.00 -12.10
N GLU A 24 -13.31 -2.90 -13.26
CA GLU A 24 -13.84 -1.63 -13.82
C GLU A 24 -14.72 -0.77 -12.87
N VAL A 25 -15.33 -1.40 -11.86
CA VAL A 25 -16.20 -0.73 -10.87
C VAL A 25 -15.72 -0.95 -9.43
N GLU A 26 -14.51 -1.50 -9.27
CA GLU A 26 -13.89 -1.70 -7.97
C GLU A 26 -13.13 -0.43 -7.55
N GLU A 27 -13.53 0.13 -6.40
CA GLU A 27 -12.93 1.35 -5.86
C GLU A 27 -12.37 1.10 -4.47
N ILE A 28 -11.23 1.71 -4.17
CA ILE A 28 -10.66 1.68 -2.81
C ILE A 28 -11.55 2.54 -1.90
N VAL A 29 -11.99 1.93 -0.79
CA VAL A 29 -12.81 2.56 0.24
C VAL A 29 -12.13 2.56 1.61
N GLY A 30 -10.96 1.95 1.72
CA GLY A 30 -10.16 1.97 2.92
C GLY A 30 -8.76 1.40 2.73
N ILE A 31 -7.88 1.79 3.66
CA ILE A 31 -6.50 1.35 3.74
C ILE A 31 -6.24 0.97 5.20
N SER A 32 -5.64 -0.19 5.42
CA SER A 32 -5.23 -0.63 6.75
C SER A 32 -3.85 -1.27 6.69
N GLY A 33 -3.24 -1.48 7.84
CA GLY A 33 -1.92 -2.09 7.87
C GLY A 33 -1.26 -2.02 9.24
N MET A 34 0.05 -2.24 9.25
CA MET A 34 0.88 -2.18 10.44
C MET A 34 2.00 -1.16 10.25
N VAL A 35 2.27 -0.37 11.31
CA VAL A 35 3.46 0.47 11.42
C VAL A 35 4.49 -0.27 12.28
N GLY A 36 5.64 -0.57 11.69
CA GLY A 36 6.76 -1.24 12.36
C GLY A 36 7.93 -0.30 12.65
N THR A 37 8.94 -0.83 13.33
CA THR A 37 10.23 -0.13 13.53
C THR A 37 11.36 -1.10 13.19
N LEU A 38 12.27 -0.67 12.31
CA LEU A 38 13.45 -1.43 11.94
C LEU A 38 14.49 -1.42 13.05
N PRO A 39 15.47 -2.35 13.04
CA PRO A 39 16.61 -2.33 13.96
C PRO A 39 17.40 -1.01 13.95
N THR A 40 17.32 -0.25 12.85
CA THR A 40 17.89 1.09 12.68
C THR A 40 17.08 2.21 13.35
N CYS A 41 16.07 1.86 14.16
CA CYS A 41 15.12 2.77 14.81
C CYS A 41 14.26 3.60 13.84
N GLN A 42 14.15 3.17 12.59
CA GLN A 42 13.32 3.83 11.59
C GLN A 42 11.90 3.28 11.59
N THR A 43 10.92 4.17 11.63
CA THR A 43 9.49 3.83 11.48
C THR A 43 9.15 3.56 10.02
N ILE A 44 8.50 2.43 9.76
CA ILE A 44 8.11 1.99 8.42
C ILE A 44 6.66 1.48 8.40
N ILE A 45 6.03 1.46 7.22
CA ILE A 45 4.83 0.66 7.00
C ILE A 45 5.29 -0.78 6.79
N SER A 46 5.06 -1.64 7.78
CA SER A 46 5.49 -3.05 7.72
C SER A 46 4.49 -3.94 7.00
N SER A 47 3.23 -3.55 6.95
CA SER A 47 2.25 -4.15 6.05
C SER A 47 1.15 -3.18 5.63
N ILE A 48 0.53 -3.45 4.48
CA ILE A 48 -0.59 -2.68 3.95
C ILE A 48 -1.65 -3.60 3.32
N SER A 49 -2.91 -3.23 3.49
CA SER A 49 -4.08 -3.84 2.86
C SER A 49 -4.96 -2.75 2.26
N PHE A 50 -5.55 -3.02 1.10
CA PHE A 50 -6.51 -2.15 0.45
C PHE A 50 -7.89 -2.77 0.54
N THR A 51 -8.80 -2.11 1.24
CA THR A 51 -10.22 -2.47 1.24
C THR A 51 -10.90 -1.76 0.10
N THR A 52 -11.58 -2.52 -0.74
CA THR A 52 -12.39 -2.01 -1.84
C THR A 52 -13.87 -2.24 -1.55
N ASN A 53 -14.74 -1.63 -2.34
CA ASN A 53 -16.18 -1.91 -2.32
C ASN A 53 -16.54 -3.37 -2.67
N LYS A 54 -15.56 -4.20 -3.08
CA LYS A 54 -15.77 -5.63 -3.40
C LYS A 54 -15.06 -6.60 -2.46
N LYS A 55 -13.79 -6.34 -2.14
CA LYS A 55 -12.94 -7.27 -1.40
C LYS A 55 -11.79 -6.54 -0.69
N THR A 56 -10.96 -7.27 0.02
CA THR A 56 -9.71 -6.74 0.57
C THR A 56 -8.54 -7.40 -0.15
N HIS A 57 -7.57 -6.58 -0.57
CA HIS A 57 -6.30 -7.01 -1.17
C HIS A 57 -5.18 -6.86 -0.14
N GLY A 58 -4.39 -7.91 0.07
CA GLY A 58 -3.32 -7.96 1.08
C GLY A 58 -3.67 -8.88 2.27
N PRO A 59 -2.98 -8.76 3.41
CA PRO A 59 -1.89 -7.80 3.68
C PRO A 59 -0.63 -8.12 2.87
N PHE A 60 -0.01 -7.09 2.32
CA PHE A 60 1.30 -7.15 1.66
C PHE A 60 2.40 -6.69 2.63
N GLY A 61 3.56 -7.37 2.61
CA GLY A 61 4.69 -7.11 3.52
C GLY A 61 4.91 -8.20 4.58
N ASP A 62 6.10 -8.24 5.18
CA ASP A 62 6.52 -9.28 6.11
C ASP A 62 6.02 -9.05 7.55
N ASN A 63 4.93 -9.74 7.86
CA ASN A 63 4.51 -10.28 9.14
C ASN A 63 4.62 -9.41 10.43
N VAL A 64 3.50 -8.72 10.69
CA VAL A 64 2.70 -8.63 11.94
C VAL A 64 3.28 -7.89 13.17
N LYS A 65 4.58 -7.60 13.27
CA LYS A 65 5.08 -6.79 14.39
C LYS A 65 4.92 -5.30 14.09
N GLY A 66 4.05 -4.65 14.85
CA GLY A 66 3.81 -3.23 14.72
C GLY A 66 2.55 -2.77 15.43
N THR A 67 2.26 -1.48 15.30
CA THR A 67 1.02 -0.86 15.73
C THR A 67 0.06 -0.84 14.54
N PRO A 68 -1.19 -1.35 14.68
CA PRO A 68 -2.14 -1.33 13.59
C PRO A 68 -2.58 0.10 13.28
N PHE A 69 -2.82 0.37 12.00
CA PHE A 69 -3.50 1.57 11.53
C PHE A 69 -4.63 1.20 10.58
N SER A 70 -5.65 2.06 10.52
CA SER A 70 -6.76 1.90 9.59
C SER A 70 -7.39 3.25 9.28
N VAL A 71 -7.74 3.45 8.03
CA VAL A 71 -8.52 4.59 7.53
C VAL A 71 -9.54 4.06 6.52
N SER A 72 -10.80 4.44 6.68
CA SER A 72 -11.89 4.10 5.78
C SER A 72 -12.79 5.31 5.56
N TRP A 73 -13.46 5.37 4.43
CA TRP A 73 -14.37 6.46 4.09
C TRP A 73 -15.65 5.93 3.44
N ASP A 74 -16.77 6.53 3.84
CA ASP A 74 -18.10 6.17 3.32
C ASP A 74 -18.49 6.99 2.07
N ALA A 75 -17.84 8.13 1.87
CA ALA A 75 -18.13 9.05 0.77
C ALA A 75 -16.85 9.70 0.23
N GLY A 76 -16.82 9.96 -1.08
CA GLY A 76 -15.65 10.46 -1.80
C GLY A 76 -14.95 9.36 -2.59
N SER A 77 -13.98 9.76 -3.43
CA SER A 77 -13.19 8.84 -4.25
C SER A 77 -11.71 8.97 -3.90
N PHE A 78 -11.01 7.83 -3.93
CA PHE A 78 -9.59 7.76 -3.66
C PHE A 78 -8.79 8.43 -4.78
N ALA A 79 -8.14 9.54 -4.49
CA ALA A 79 -7.43 10.34 -5.51
C ALA A 79 -5.97 9.91 -5.74
N GLY A 80 -5.33 9.23 -4.79
CA GLY A 80 -3.94 8.80 -4.90
C GLY A 80 -3.18 8.75 -3.58
N PHE A 81 -1.89 8.40 -3.67
CA PHE A 81 -0.99 8.21 -2.53
C PHE A 81 0.03 9.35 -2.43
N TYR A 82 0.50 9.63 -1.21
CA TYR A 82 1.68 10.44 -0.92
C TYR A 82 2.39 9.88 0.32
N GLY A 83 3.70 10.07 0.46
CA GLY A 83 4.44 9.55 1.59
C GLY A 83 5.96 9.73 1.49
N LEU A 84 6.67 9.21 2.49
CA LEU A 84 8.13 9.19 2.55
C LEU A 84 8.63 7.79 2.17
N GLN A 85 9.56 7.71 1.21
CA GLN A 85 10.22 6.47 0.83
C GLN A 85 11.56 6.39 1.56
N VAL A 86 11.66 5.52 2.57
CA VAL A 86 12.97 5.25 3.20
C VAL A 86 13.33 3.76 3.15
N VAL A 87 12.34 2.85 3.12
CA VAL A 87 12.48 1.40 2.88
C VAL A 87 11.26 0.89 2.10
N ILE A 88 11.46 -0.11 1.23
CA ILE A 88 10.64 -0.36 0.04
C ILE A 88 9.51 -1.38 0.31
N LEU A 89 8.28 -0.90 0.37
CA LEU A 89 7.09 -1.66 -0.03
C LEU A 89 6.44 -0.89 -1.18
N ILE A 90 6.59 -1.38 -2.41
CA ILE A 90 5.93 -0.78 -3.57
C ILE A 90 4.70 -1.62 -3.84
N VAL A 91 3.53 -1.03 -3.62
CA VAL A 91 2.29 -1.57 -4.15
C VAL A 91 1.86 -0.67 -5.30
N SER A 92 2.00 -1.18 -6.53
CA SER A 92 1.46 -0.50 -7.70
C SER A 92 -0.02 -0.85 -7.80
N VAL A 93 -0.88 0.15 -7.57
CA VAL A 93 -2.31 0.04 -7.85
C VAL A 93 -2.54 0.55 -9.27
N SER A 94 -3.12 -0.29 -10.13
CA SER A 94 -3.56 0.12 -11.46
C SER A 94 -5.08 0.17 -11.48
N ILE A 95 -5.63 1.32 -11.89
CA ILE A 95 -7.04 1.57 -12.19
C ILE A 95 -7.23 1.52 -13.69
#